data_AF-A0A927L1Y4-F1
#
_entry.id   AF-A0A927L1Y4-F1
#
_cell.length_a   1.000
_cell.length_b   1.000
_cell.length_c   1.000
_cell.angle_alpha   90.00
_cell.angle_beta   90.00
_cell.angle_gamma   90.00
#
_symmetry.space_group_name_H-M   'P 1'
#
loop_
_entity.id
_entity.type
_entity.pdbx_description
1 polymer ?
#
loop_
_entity_poly.entity_id
_entity_poly.type
_entity_poly.pdbx_seq_one_letter_code
_entity_poly.pdbx_strand_id
1 'polypeptide(L)' 'MSTPYERLLTETIPTRPPPAIPMPRRVPAGHHWTAAERDAHWQALCEAVGAPREERPRLRAIRPAA' A
#
# COMPACT_ATOMS: atom_id res chain seq x y z
N MET A 1 27.04 -33.95 17.20
CA MET A 1 26.70 -33.14 16.01
C MET A 1 25.22 -33.35 15.75
N SER A 2 24.40 -32.30 15.85
CA SER A 2 22.97 -32.43 15.55
C SER A 2 22.77 -32.49 14.04
N THR A 3 21.94 -33.43 13.58
CA THR A 3 21.61 -33.54 12.15
C THR A 3 20.69 -32.39 11.72
N PRO A 4 20.68 -31.99 10.44
CA PRO A 4 19.75 -30.96 9.95
C PRO A 4 18.28 -31.28 10.28
N TYR A 5 17.91 -32.56 10.32
CA TYR A 5 16.57 -33.02 10.65
C TYR A 5 16.19 -32.77 12.12
N GLU A 6 17.11 -33.04 13.05
CA GLU A 6 16.89 -32.76 14.47
C GLU A 6 16.73 -31.26 14.73
N ARG A 7 17.48 -30.42 14.00
CA ARG A 7 17.33 -28.96 14.10
C ARG A 7 15.95 -28.48 13.67
N LEU A 8 15.42 -29.04 12.58
CA LEU A 8 14.07 -28.71 12.09
C LEU A 8 12.98 -29.13 13.07
N LEU A 9 13.14 -30.27 13.74
CA LEU A 9 12.18 -30.73 14.77
C LEU A 9 12.17 -29.82 16.01
N THR A 10 13.30 -29.16 16.30
CA THR A 10 13.40 -28.19 17.41
C THR A 10 13.06 -26.75 17.00
N GLU A 11 12.89 -26.49 15.70
CA GLU A 11 12.60 -25.16 15.21
C GLU A 11 11.13 -24.81 15.44
N THR A 12 10.90 -23.72 16.18
CA THR A 12 9.56 -23.21 16.41
C THR A 12 8.97 -22.74 15.08
N ILE A 13 7.87 -23.36 14.65
CA ILE A 13 7.17 -22.96 13.43
C ILE A 13 6.61 -21.54 13.64
N PRO A 14 6.98 -20.55 12.82
CA PRO A 14 6.40 -19.21 12.93
C PRO A 14 4.90 -19.30 12.68
N THR A 15 4.11 -18.94 13.68
CA THR A 15 2.65 -18.90 13.56
C THR A 15 2.24 -17.59 12.89
N ARG A 16 1.14 -17.64 12.12
CA ARG A 16 0.57 -16.43 11.54
C ARG A 16 0.18 -15.47 12.68
N PRO A 17 0.63 -14.20 12.67
CA PRO A 17 0.18 -13.23 13.66
C PRO A 17 -1.34 -13.03 13.58
N PRO A 18 -2.00 -12.69 14.70
CA PRO A 18 -3.43 -12.40 14.68
C PRO A 18 -3.74 -11.27 13.67
N PRO A 19 -4.97 -11.25 13.11
CA PRO A 19 -5.37 -10.16 12.22
C PRO A 19 -5.17 -8.81 12.91
N ALA A 20 -4.66 -7.84 12.17
CA ALA A 20 -4.45 -6.50 12.69
C ALA A 20 -5.77 -5.94 13.23
N ILE A 21 -5.70 -5.32 14.42
CA ILE A 21 -6.83 -4.60 15.00
C ILE A 21 -7.26 -3.53 14.00
N PRO A 22 -8.56 -3.42 13.65
CA PRO A 22 -9.03 -2.38 12.75
C PRO A 22 -8.60 -1.01 13.28
N MET A 23 -7.62 -0.41 12.61
CA MET A 23 -7.16 0.93 12.97
C MET A 23 -8.23 1.92 12.51
N PRO A 24 -8.71 2.83 13.38
CA PRO A 24 -9.64 3.86 12.94
C PRO A 24 -8.96 4.65 11.82
N ARG A 25 -9.66 4.74 10.69
CA ARG A 25 -9.20 5.44 9.50
C ARG A 25 -8.89 6.89 9.88
N ARG A 26 -7.60 7.21 10.02
CA ARG A 26 -7.10 8.53 10.46
C ARG A 26 -7.28 9.64 9.43
N VAL A 27 -7.67 9.31 8.21
CA VAL A 27 -8.00 10.31 7.19
C VAL A 27 -9.45 10.74 7.35
N PRO A 28 -9.72 12.03 7.61
CA PRO A 28 -11.09 12.53 7.65
C PRO A 28 -11.76 12.19 6.33
N ALA A 29 -12.91 11.54 6.41
CA ALA A 29 -13.64 11.03 5.25
C ALA A 29 -14.10 12.13 4.26
N GLY A 30 -13.92 13.41 4.59
CA GLY A 30 -14.35 14.56 3.79
C GLY A 30 -13.24 15.36 3.10
N HIS A 31 -11.95 15.06 3.30
CA HIS A 31 -10.90 15.79 2.58
C HIS A 31 -10.63 15.13 1.22
N HIS A 32 -11.37 15.57 0.21
CA HIS A 32 -11.11 15.24 -1.18
C HIS A 32 -10.19 16.30 -1.78
N TRP A 33 -9.06 15.89 -2.31
CA TRP A 33 -8.22 16.79 -3.10
C TRP A 33 -8.97 17.23 -4.36
N THR A 34 -8.88 18.52 -4.64
CA THR A 34 -9.28 19.10 -5.91
C THR A 34 -8.49 18.47 -7.07
N ALA A 35 -8.93 18.69 -8.31
CA ALA A 35 -8.16 18.26 -9.47
C ALA A 35 -6.75 18.91 -9.47
N ALA A 36 -6.68 20.20 -9.19
CA ALA A 36 -5.43 20.94 -9.14
C ALA A 36 -4.44 20.41 -8.09
N GLU A 37 -4.91 20.10 -6.87
CA GLU A 37 -4.06 19.52 -5.82
C GLU A 37 -3.51 18.14 -6.22
N ARG A 38 -4.34 17.31 -6.90
CA ARG A 38 -3.89 16.00 -7.41
C ARG A 38 -2.85 16.13 -8.51
N ASP A 39 -3.02 17.09 -9.41
CA ASP A 39 -2.10 17.31 -10.53
C ASP A 39 -0.76 17.90 -10.02
N ALA A 40 -0.81 18.85 -9.08
CA ALA A 40 0.39 19.39 -8.43
C ALA A 40 1.17 18.32 -7.64
N HIS A 41 0.46 17.46 -6.90
CA HIS A 41 1.08 16.34 -6.20
C HIS A 41 1.73 15.34 -7.15
N TRP A 42 1.05 15.02 -8.27
CA TRP A 42 1.60 14.13 -9.29
C TRP A 42 2.87 14.71 -9.94
N GLN A 43 2.89 16.00 -10.22
CA GLN A 43 4.09 16.67 -10.75
C GLN A 43 5.25 16.56 -9.76
N ALA A 44 5.02 16.84 -8.48
CA ALA A 44 6.06 16.72 -7.44
C ALA A 44 6.62 15.29 -7.33
N LEU A 45 5.77 14.26 -7.49
CA LEU A 45 6.20 12.87 -7.54
C LEU A 45 7.07 12.58 -8.76
N CYS A 46 6.66 13.06 -9.94
CA CYS A 46 7.42 12.88 -11.18
C CYS A 46 8.79 13.54 -11.10
N GLU A 47 8.87 14.73 -10.50
CA GLU A 47 10.13 15.43 -10.24
C GLU A 47 11.04 14.63 -9.29
N ALA A 48 10.48 14.10 -8.19
CA ALA A 48 11.24 13.31 -7.21
C ALA A 48 11.80 12.00 -7.77
N VAL A 49 11.05 11.34 -8.67
CA VAL A 49 11.43 10.06 -9.29
C VAL A 49 12.28 10.25 -10.56
N GLY A 50 12.35 11.46 -11.09
CA GLY A 50 13.09 11.76 -12.33
C GLY A 50 12.34 11.36 -13.61
N ALA A 51 11.00 11.28 -13.54
CA ALA A 51 10.12 10.89 -14.65
C ALA A 51 9.11 11.99 -15.01
N PRO A 52 9.55 13.19 -15.47
CA PRO A 52 8.71 14.38 -15.60
C PRO A 52 7.63 14.32 -16.70
N ARG A 53 7.61 13.25 -17.52
CA ARG A 53 6.71 13.10 -18.68
C ARG A 53 5.64 12.03 -18.48
N GLU A 54 5.53 11.44 -17.30
CA GLU A 54 4.49 10.45 -17.04
C GLU A 54 3.11 11.10 -16.86
N GLU A 55 2.14 10.67 -17.67
CA GLU A 55 0.75 11.10 -17.51
C GLU A 55 0.17 10.49 -16.23
N ARG A 56 -0.54 11.33 -15.45
CA ARG A 56 -1.24 10.86 -14.25
C ARG A 56 -2.25 9.76 -14.63
N PRO A 57 -2.19 8.58 -14.00
CA PRO A 57 -3.16 7.52 -14.25
C PRO A 57 -4.58 8.03 -14.01
N ARG A 58 -5.41 8.00 -15.06
CA ARG A 58 -6.84 8.30 -14.94
C ARG A 58 -7.49 7.10 -14.29
N LEU A 59 -7.91 7.24 -13.04
CA LEU A 59 -8.78 6.28 -12.37
C LEU A 59 -9.98 6.02 -13.27
N ARG A 60 -10.06 4.83 -13.87
CA ARG A 60 -11.27 4.38 -14.54
C ARG A 60 -12.34 4.33 -13.46
N ALA A 61 -13.38 5.15 -13.60
CA ALA A 61 -14.54 5.05 -12.74
C ALA A 61 -15.10 3.64 -12.90
N ILE A 62 -14.90 2.79 -11.88
CA ILE A 62 -15.58 1.51 -11.80
C ILE A 62 -17.05 1.89 -11.62
N ARG A 63 -17.88 1.63 -12.64
CA ARG A 63 -19.32 1.80 -12.53
C ARG A 63 -19.79 0.85 -11.43
N PRO A 64 -20.41 1.32 -10.33
CA PRO A 64 -21.00 0.40 -9.38
C PRO A 64 -22.06 -0.43 -10.12
N ALA A 65 -22.07 -1.74 -9.87
CA ALA A 65 -23.12 -2.62 -10.38
C ALA A 65 -24.47 -2.14 -9.83
N ALA A 66 -25.45 -1.98 -10.73
CA ALA A 66 -26.81 -1.56 -10.42
C ALA A 66 -27.58 -2.65 -9.68
#